data_AF-A0AAD5XN98-F1
#
_entry.id   AF-A0AAD5XN98-F1
#
_cell.length_a   1.000
_cell.length_b   1.000
_cell.length_c   1.000
_cell.angle_alpha   90.00
_cell.angle_beta   90.00
_cell.angle_gamma   90.00
#
_symmetry.space_group_name_H-M   'P 1'
#
loop_
_entity.id
_entity.type
_entity.pdbx_description
1 polymer ?
#
loop_
_entity_poly.entity_id
_entity_poly.type
_entity_poly.pdbx_seq_one_letter_code
_entity_poly.pdbx_strand_id
1 'polypeptide(L)'
;MDFDSRSLQRIPSGSEAGFNHHTHPQTTWRSRLTPRDRWAKAAIAWATVQLVVVIFLEAIIAKKNSDYHHALEDATQGTTDSVRTGLVANANALTIYHALFIVAQAFQWVLVGDAVLTASTIQMISTTVFNFALFGYSALQFKQASDIGDTSNDIRAANLPAPHPTKTLEIIVIFAMALFCIGWLVITQRLYRVFGWSVFKNLGADISVRRRLKLYHVYMMLLKLDVFFFFGFDIQYLVLVILAPAQSDASLKYTHGLVAMPLTLVLLVLAFVAIRRESRVLMTATLLGLSGAIGYLMAKLVDVAQLGSTSKYSGSRKSLTFFESLTLALCVATFVIACLNFRNFGKGLKEQLNKARGRDLELDNIADRPGAQKEAPRWSLE
;
A
#
# COMPACT_ATOMS: atom_id res chain seq x y z
N MET A 1 75.99 16.88 28.31
CA MET A 1 75.28 17.37 27.11
C MET A 1 73.95 16.63 27.05
N ASP A 2 73.10 16.82 28.05
CA ASP A 2 72.21 17.98 28.28
C ASP A 2 70.95 17.90 27.41
N PHE A 3 69.86 17.67 28.13
CA PHE A 3 68.50 17.95 27.69
C PHE A 3 68.38 19.43 27.37
N ASP A 4 67.67 19.78 26.30
CA ASP A 4 66.83 20.97 26.38
C ASP A 4 65.50 20.80 25.62
N SER A 5 64.47 21.24 26.33
CA SER A 5 63.07 21.24 25.98
C SER A 5 62.65 22.69 25.81
N ARG A 6 62.33 23.12 24.58
CA ARG A 6 61.42 24.24 24.22
C ARG A 6 61.70 24.74 22.80
N SER A 7 60.79 24.44 21.88
CA SER A 7 60.34 25.44 20.89
C SER A 7 59.00 25.01 20.33
N LEU A 8 57.95 25.30 21.11
CA LEU A 8 56.62 25.55 20.61
C LEU A 8 56.66 26.68 19.55
N GLN A 9 55.66 26.65 18.66
CA GLN A 9 55.28 27.70 17.70
C GLN A 9 56.16 27.88 16.45
N ARG A 10 55.66 27.36 15.32
CA ARG A 10 55.46 28.16 14.10
C ARG A 10 54.17 27.70 13.41
N ILE A 11 53.12 28.51 13.57
CA ILE A 11 51.94 28.50 12.70
C ILE A 11 52.41 29.04 11.34
N PRO A 12 52.21 28.35 10.21
CA PRO A 12 52.41 28.96 8.90
C PRO A 12 51.30 29.99 8.68
N SER A 13 51.69 31.26 8.66
CA SER A 13 50.87 32.38 8.23
C SER A 13 50.55 32.27 6.73
N GLY A 14 49.26 32.25 6.41
CA GLY A 14 48.67 32.82 5.20
C GLY A 14 49.11 32.27 3.84
N SER A 15 48.26 31.43 3.25
CA SER A 15 47.81 31.72 1.88
C SER A 15 46.34 31.30 1.74
N GLU A 16 45.55 32.21 1.17
CA GLU A 16 44.12 32.14 0.99
C GLU A 16 43.73 31.00 0.03
N ALA A 17 43.67 29.78 0.54
CA ALA A 17 42.90 28.73 -0.11
C ALA A 17 41.44 28.95 0.26
N GLY A 18 40.75 29.75 -0.56
CA GLY A 18 39.31 29.98 -0.46
C GLY A 18 38.59 28.65 -0.27
N PHE A 19 38.08 28.44 0.94
CA PHE A 19 37.22 27.32 1.26
C PHE A 19 35.91 27.58 0.52
N ASN A 20 35.82 27.08 -0.73
CA ASN A 20 34.60 27.11 -1.50
C ASN A 20 33.55 26.36 -0.69
N HIS A 21 32.64 27.10 -0.03
CA HIS A 21 31.39 26.55 0.43
C HIS A 21 30.72 25.93 -0.79
N HIS A 22 30.76 24.60 -0.90
CA HIS A 22 29.83 23.89 -1.75
C HIS A 22 28.43 24.19 -1.21
N THR A 23 27.80 25.23 -1.78
CA THR A 23 26.40 25.53 -1.59
C THR A 23 25.63 24.29 -2.03
N HIS A 24 25.15 23.50 -1.08
CA HIS A 24 24.16 22.46 -1.39
C HIS A 24 23.01 23.17 -2.12
N PRO A 25 22.67 22.76 -3.35
CA PRO A 25 21.67 23.46 -4.13
C PRO A 25 20.34 23.43 -3.39
N GLN A 26 19.74 24.60 -3.25
CA GLN A 26 18.50 24.87 -2.52
C GLN A 26 17.41 23.87 -2.94
N THR A 27 16.90 23.10 -1.98
CA THR A 27 15.89 22.08 -2.23
C THR A 27 14.49 22.69 -2.16
N THR A 28 14.00 23.23 -3.26
CA THR A 28 12.57 23.56 -3.43
C THR A 28 11.71 22.30 -3.33
N TRP A 29 10.42 22.40 -3.00
CA TRP A 29 9.48 21.24 -2.96
C TRP A 29 9.50 20.41 -4.26
N ARG A 30 9.76 21.05 -5.41
CA ARG A 30 9.95 20.41 -6.72
C ARG A 30 11.19 19.51 -6.80
N SER A 31 12.25 19.83 -6.05
CA SER A 31 13.45 19.00 -5.93
C SER A 31 13.25 17.75 -5.07
N ARG A 32 12.23 17.75 -4.18
CA ARG A 32 11.82 16.54 -3.45
C ARG A 32 11.10 15.57 -4.39
N LEU A 33 10.27 16.08 -5.30
CA LEU A 33 9.51 15.30 -6.29
C LEU A 33 10.36 14.71 -7.42
N THR A 34 11.53 15.27 -7.70
CA THR A 34 12.46 14.74 -8.70
C THR A 34 13.57 13.96 -8.02
N PRO A 35 13.54 12.62 -8.07
CA PRO A 35 14.56 11.82 -7.40
C PRO A 35 15.92 12.15 -8.00
N ARG A 36 16.89 12.52 -7.16
CA ARG A 36 18.25 12.85 -7.64
C ARG A 36 18.94 11.63 -8.25
N ASP A 37 18.56 10.43 -7.83
CA ASP A 37 19.06 9.14 -8.31
C ASP A 37 18.32 8.64 -9.55
N ARG A 38 19.08 8.14 -10.53
CA ARG A 38 18.58 7.60 -11.80
C ARG A 38 17.67 6.40 -11.56
N TRP A 39 17.96 5.56 -10.57
CA TRP A 39 17.13 4.39 -10.26
C TRP A 39 15.79 4.74 -9.64
N ALA A 40 15.74 5.81 -8.85
CA ALA A 40 14.49 6.28 -8.28
C ALA A 40 13.60 6.96 -9.35
N LYS A 41 14.19 7.66 -10.33
CA LYS A 41 13.47 8.11 -11.54
C LYS A 41 12.94 6.92 -12.34
N ALA A 42 13.76 5.88 -12.51
CA ALA A 42 13.36 4.66 -13.20
C ALA A 42 12.20 3.95 -12.48
N ALA A 43 12.19 3.93 -11.13
CA ALA A 43 11.09 3.36 -10.35
C ALA A 43 9.77 4.11 -10.58
N ILE A 44 9.78 5.44 -10.55
CA ILE A 44 8.58 6.25 -10.85
C ILE A 44 8.12 6.03 -12.29
N ALA A 45 9.05 6.06 -13.26
CA ALA A 45 8.72 5.82 -14.66
C ALA A 45 8.12 4.42 -14.87
N TRP A 46 8.71 3.38 -14.27
CA TRP A 46 8.21 2.01 -14.33
C TRP A 46 6.81 1.88 -13.72
N ALA A 47 6.59 2.50 -12.55
CA ALA A 47 5.28 2.54 -11.92
C ALA A 47 4.24 3.28 -12.77
N THR A 48 4.61 4.39 -13.41
CA THR A 48 3.71 5.14 -14.29
C THR A 48 3.37 4.33 -15.55
N VAL A 49 4.34 3.66 -16.17
CA VAL A 49 4.09 2.78 -17.32
C VAL A 49 3.17 1.63 -16.92
N GLN A 50 3.42 0.98 -15.77
CA GLN A 50 2.54 -0.06 -15.24
C GLN A 50 1.13 0.47 -15.03
N LEU A 51 0.98 1.61 -14.35
CA LEU A 51 -0.31 2.23 -14.07
C LEU A 51 -1.12 2.44 -15.37
N VAL A 52 -0.51 3.07 -16.37
CA VAL A 52 -1.19 3.41 -17.63
C VAL A 52 -1.56 2.15 -18.42
N VAL A 53 -0.63 1.21 -18.59
CA VAL A 53 -0.85 -0.01 -19.37
C VAL A 53 -1.93 -0.87 -18.71
N VAL A 54 -1.84 -1.09 -17.40
CA VAL A 54 -2.78 -1.99 -16.70
C VAL A 54 -4.16 -1.35 -16.59
N ILE A 55 -4.27 -0.06 -16.24
CA ILE A 55 -5.58 0.62 -16.19
C ILE A 55 -6.25 0.61 -17.56
N PHE A 56 -5.50 0.85 -18.63
CA PHE A 56 -6.06 0.82 -19.98
C PHE A 56 -6.62 -0.56 -20.36
N LEU A 57 -5.85 -1.63 -20.09
CA LEU A 57 -6.31 -3.00 -20.34
C LEU A 57 -7.54 -3.35 -19.49
N GLU A 58 -7.51 -3.01 -18.20
CA GLU A 58 -8.61 -3.26 -17.26
C GLU A 58 -9.87 -2.49 -17.59
N ALA A 59 -9.76 -1.24 -18.04
CA ALA A 59 -10.91 -0.46 -18.47
C ALA A 59 -11.62 -1.10 -19.68
N ILE A 60 -10.86 -1.67 -20.62
CA ILE A 60 -11.41 -2.38 -21.78
C ILE A 60 -12.09 -3.68 -21.33
N ILE A 61 -11.45 -4.45 -20.43
CA ILE A 61 -11.99 -5.70 -19.90
C ILE A 61 -13.28 -5.42 -19.11
N ALA A 62 -13.26 -4.45 -18.21
CA ALA A 62 -14.41 -4.05 -17.40
C ALA A 62 -15.59 -3.62 -18.28
N LYS A 63 -15.34 -2.84 -19.35
CA LYS A 63 -16.39 -2.47 -20.30
C LYS A 63 -17.00 -3.70 -20.97
N LYS A 64 -16.17 -4.59 -21.53
CA LYS A 64 -16.66 -5.82 -22.19
C LYS A 64 -17.41 -6.74 -21.23
N ASN A 65 -16.96 -6.85 -19.97
CA ASN A 65 -17.63 -7.63 -18.95
C ASN A 65 -18.96 -6.98 -18.51
N SER A 66 -19.04 -5.65 -18.48
CA SER A 66 -20.31 -4.93 -18.25
C SER A 66 -21.30 -5.15 -19.40
N ASP A 67 -20.84 -5.08 -20.65
CA ASP A 67 -21.68 -5.33 -21.82
C ASP A 67 -22.21 -6.79 -21.82
N TYR A 68 -21.34 -7.75 -21.46
CA TYR A 68 -21.72 -9.15 -21.30
C TYR A 68 -22.72 -9.34 -20.14
N HIS A 69 -22.54 -8.64 -19.03
CA HIS A 69 -23.45 -8.67 -17.90
C HIS A 69 -24.86 -8.19 -18.30
N HIS A 70 -24.98 -7.06 -19.00
CA HIS A 70 -26.27 -6.56 -19.45
C HIS A 70 -26.98 -7.55 -20.39
N ALA A 71 -26.25 -8.14 -21.34
CA ALA A 71 -26.79 -9.19 -22.20
C ALA A 71 -27.24 -10.43 -21.40
N LEU A 72 -26.52 -10.78 -20.34
CA LEU A 72 -26.87 -11.89 -19.45
C LEU A 72 -28.10 -11.61 -18.59
N GLU A 73 -28.22 -10.39 -18.08
CA GLU A 73 -29.37 -9.92 -17.32
C GLU A 73 -30.62 -9.96 -18.20
N ASP A 74 -30.55 -9.38 -19.42
CA ASP A 74 -31.64 -9.38 -20.41
C ASP A 74 -32.07 -10.80 -20.81
N ALA A 75 -31.11 -11.69 -21.08
CA ALA A 75 -31.40 -13.09 -21.42
C ALA A 75 -32.01 -13.91 -20.26
N THR A 76 -31.96 -13.38 -19.04
CA THR A 76 -32.37 -14.04 -17.79
C THR A 76 -33.56 -13.36 -17.12
N GLN A 77 -34.06 -12.24 -17.68
CA GLN A 77 -35.22 -11.52 -17.16
C GLN A 77 -36.42 -12.47 -17.01
N GLY A 78 -37.00 -12.51 -15.80
CA GLY A 78 -38.18 -13.32 -15.48
C GLY A 78 -37.92 -14.77 -15.05
N THR A 79 -36.67 -15.22 -14.97
CA THR A 79 -36.37 -16.59 -14.50
C THR A 79 -36.05 -16.64 -13.01
N THR A 80 -36.79 -17.42 -12.23
CA THR A 80 -36.60 -17.59 -10.77
C THR A 80 -35.54 -18.64 -10.41
N ASP A 81 -34.84 -19.19 -11.41
CA ASP A 81 -33.84 -20.23 -11.19
C ASP A 81 -32.69 -19.72 -10.32
N SER A 82 -32.45 -20.43 -9.22
CA SER A 82 -31.39 -20.13 -8.26
C SER A 82 -30.00 -20.07 -8.91
N VAL A 83 -29.77 -20.93 -9.91
CA VAL A 83 -28.54 -20.99 -10.71
C VAL A 83 -28.34 -19.73 -11.53
N ARG A 84 -29.36 -19.29 -12.27
CA ARG A 84 -29.28 -18.10 -13.14
C ARG A 84 -29.14 -16.82 -12.33
N THR A 85 -29.85 -16.74 -11.21
CA THR A 85 -29.72 -15.63 -10.27
C THR A 85 -28.31 -15.55 -9.66
N GLY A 86 -27.68 -16.71 -9.36
CA GLY A 86 -26.30 -16.77 -8.90
C GLY A 86 -25.28 -16.36 -9.96
N LEU A 87 -25.54 -16.71 -11.23
CA LEU A 87 -24.68 -16.33 -12.34
C LEU A 87 -24.63 -14.80 -12.55
N VAL A 88 -25.80 -14.13 -12.53
CA VAL A 88 -25.90 -12.66 -12.62
C VAL A 88 -25.21 -11.98 -11.43
N ALA A 89 -25.36 -12.52 -10.21
CA ALA A 89 -24.67 -12.01 -9.03
C ALA A 89 -23.14 -12.13 -9.14
N ASN A 90 -22.62 -13.26 -9.65
CA ASN A 90 -21.19 -13.46 -9.85
C ASN A 90 -20.61 -12.54 -10.94
N ALA A 91 -21.38 -12.28 -12.01
CA ALA A 91 -20.99 -11.32 -13.05
C ALA A 91 -20.94 -9.89 -12.50
N ASN A 92 -21.88 -9.48 -11.65
CA ASN A 92 -21.83 -8.18 -10.96
C ASN A 92 -20.60 -8.02 -10.05
N ALA A 93 -20.28 -9.07 -9.28
CA ALA A 93 -19.10 -9.06 -8.43
C ALA A 93 -17.80 -8.90 -9.25
N LEU A 94 -17.72 -9.56 -10.41
CA LEU A 94 -16.57 -9.47 -11.31
C LEU A 94 -16.31 -8.02 -11.78
N THR A 95 -17.34 -7.27 -12.13
CA THR A 95 -17.21 -5.85 -12.51
C THR A 95 -16.56 -5.02 -11.41
N ILE A 96 -16.94 -5.27 -10.15
CA ILE A 96 -16.42 -4.55 -9.00
C ILE A 96 -14.98 -4.97 -8.68
N TYR A 97 -14.62 -6.22 -8.96
CA TYR A 97 -13.25 -6.70 -8.84
C TYR A 97 -12.30 -6.02 -9.84
N HIS A 98 -12.74 -5.78 -11.08
CA HIS A 98 -11.97 -4.97 -12.04
C HIS A 98 -11.80 -3.52 -11.56
N ALA A 99 -12.87 -2.90 -11.04
CA ALA A 99 -12.80 -1.55 -10.49
C ALA A 99 -11.80 -1.47 -9.30
N LEU A 100 -11.84 -2.45 -8.40
CA LEU A 100 -10.90 -2.53 -7.28
C LEU A 100 -9.46 -2.71 -7.76
N PHE A 101 -9.23 -3.49 -8.81
CA PHE A 101 -7.89 -3.66 -9.38
C PHE A 101 -7.35 -2.35 -9.97
N ILE A 102 -8.18 -1.55 -10.64
CA ILE A 102 -7.82 -0.20 -11.10
C ILE A 102 -7.41 0.70 -9.92
N VAL A 103 -8.20 0.71 -8.85
CA VAL A 103 -7.88 1.45 -7.62
C VAL A 103 -6.57 0.94 -7.00
N ALA A 104 -6.33 -0.36 -7.03
CA ALA A 104 -5.10 -0.97 -6.54
C ALA A 104 -3.85 -0.51 -7.31
N GLN A 105 -3.94 -0.35 -8.64
CA GLN A 105 -2.84 0.18 -9.45
C GLN A 105 -2.55 1.64 -9.11
N ALA A 106 -3.59 2.47 -8.94
CA ALA A 106 -3.43 3.86 -8.49
C ALA A 106 -2.78 3.93 -7.09
N PHE A 107 -3.24 3.08 -6.17
CA PHE A 107 -2.67 2.98 -4.84
C PHE A 107 -1.20 2.53 -4.86
N GLN A 108 -0.85 1.54 -5.68
CA GLN A 108 0.54 1.11 -5.90
C GLN A 108 1.42 2.27 -6.39
N TRP A 109 0.93 3.07 -7.33
CA TRP A 109 1.66 4.23 -7.83
C TRP A 109 1.91 5.28 -6.73
N VAL A 110 0.91 5.54 -5.89
CA VAL A 110 1.06 6.43 -4.71
C VAL A 110 2.08 5.87 -3.72
N LEU A 111 2.08 4.56 -3.46
CA LEU A 111 3.07 3.92 -2.59
C LEU A 111 4.49 4.05 -3.14
N VAL A 112 4.69 3.90 -4.46
CA VAL A 112 6.00 4.12 -5.09
C VAL A 112 6.46 5.56 -4.91
N GLY A 113 5.56 6.52 -5.13
CA GLY A 113 5.85 7.94 -4.90
C GLY A 113 6.30 8.20 -3.47
N ASP A 114 5.55 7.71 -2.49
CA ASP A 114 5.90 7.83 -1.07
C ASP A 114 7.22 7.12 -0.72
N ALA A 115 7.46 5.92 -1.26
CA ALA A 115 8.70 5.16 -1.06
C ALA A 115 9.93 5.89 -1.57
N VAL A 116 9.79 6.57 -2.72
CA VAL A 116 10.88 7.35 -3.32
C VAL A 116 11.08 8.68 -2.58
N LEU A 117 10.00 9.38 -2.23
CA LEU A 117 10.06 10.65 -1.49
C LEU A 117 10.68 10.50 -0.11
N THR A 118 10.34 9.43 0.60
CA THR A 118 10.88 9.14 1.93
C THR A 118 12.20 8.36 1.91
N ALA A 119 12.68 7.98 0.71
CA ALA A 119 13.83 7.09 0.51
C ALA A 119 13.77 5.83 1.40
N SER A 120 12.57 5.27 1.56
CA SER A 120 12.31 4.17 2.49
C SER A 120 12.48 2.83 1.80
N THR A 121 13.54 2.10 2.18
CA THR A 121 13.77 0.73 1.71
C THR A 121 12.62 -0.21 2.07
N ILE A 122 12.03 -0.01 3.25
CA ILE A 122 10.93 -0.85 3.75
C ILE A 122 9.71 -0.69 2.83
N GLN A 123 9.36 0.53 2.46
CA GLN A 123 8.23 0.79 1.57
C GLN A 123 8.46 0.20 0.18
N MET A 124 9.67 0.31 -0.37
CA MET A 124 10.02 -0.28 -1.68
C MET A 124 9.87 -1.81 -1.71
N ILE A 125 10.31 -2.50 -0.66
CA ILE A 125 10.12 -3.96 -0.54
C ILE A 125 8.63 -4.27 -0.50
N SER A 126 7.86 -3.53 0.29
CA SER A 126 6.43 -3.77 0.42
C SER A 126 5.64 -3.48 -0.85
N THR A 127 5.97 -2.43 -1.59
CA THR A 127 5.45 -2.16 -2.93
C THR A 127 5.71 -3.34 -3.87
N THR A 128 6.89 -3.96 -3.78
CA THR A 128 7.21 -5.15 -4.58
C THR A 128 6.33 -6.34 -4.21
N VAL A 129 6.17 -6.61 -2.91
CA VAL A 129 5.29 -7.68 -2.42
C VAL A 129 3.82 -7.43 -2.80
N PHE A 130 3.36 -6.19 -2.70
CA PHE A 130 2.03 -5.79 -3.15
C PHE A 130 1.84 -6.04 -4.65
N ASN A 131 2.87 -5.79 -5.46
CA ASN A 131 2.82 -6.10 -6.90
C ASN A 131 2.62 -7.60 -7.17
N PHE A 132 3.27 -8.48 -6.39
CA PHE A 132 3.07 -9.92 -6.49
C PHE A 132 1.67 -10.34 -6.07
N ALA A 133 1.09 -9.69 -5.05
CA ALA A 133 -0.30 -9.92 -4.67
C ALA A 133 -1.26 -9.53 -5.81
N LEU A 134 -1.02 -8.40 -6.49
CA LEU A 134 -1.79 -7.98 -7.67
C LEU A 134 -1.63 -8.94 -8.85
N PHE A 135 -0.44 -9.50 -9.07
CA PHE A 135 -0.24 -10.55 -10.07
C PHE A 135 -1.08 -11.79 -9.74
N GLY A 136 -1.07 -12.26 -8.49
CA GLY A 136 -1.93 -13.36 -8.05
C GLY A 136 -3.42 -13.06 -8.24
N TYR A 137 -3.83 -11.83 -7.95
CA TYR A 137 -5.20 -11.36 -8.13
C TYR A 137 -5.65 -11.41 -9.61
N SER A 138 -4.79 -11.03 -10.55
CA SER A 138 -5.10 -11.11 -12.00
C SER A 138 -5.39 -12.55 -12.46
N ALA A 139 -4.67 -13.53 -11.91
CA ALA A 139 -4.92 -14.95 -12.20
C ALA A 139 -6.25 -15.45 -11.62
N LEU A 140 -6.65 -14.94 -10.45
CA LEU A 140 -7.92 -15.27 -9.82
C LEU A 140 -9.11 -14.67 -10.59
N GLN A 141 -8.99 -13.44 -11.07
CA GLN A 141 -10.01 -12.81 -11.92
C GLN A 141 -10.26 -13.63 -13.19
N PHE A 142 -9.19 -14.06 -13.86
CA PHE A 142 -9.29 -14.92 -15.04
C PHE A 142 -10.03 -16.23 -14.76
N LYS A 143 -9.70 -16.88 -13.62
CA LYS A 143 -10.40 -18.10 -13.22
C LYS A 143 -11.88 -17.87 -12.96
N GLN A 144 -12.22 -16.75 -12.30
CA GLN A 144 -13.60 -16.41 -12.01
C GLN A 144 -14.40 -16.08 -13.27
N ALA A 145 -13.81 -15.31 -14.20
CA ALA A 145 -14.44 -14.99 -15.47
C ALA A 145 -14.66 -16.27 -16.31
N SER A 146 -13.68 -17.19 -16.34
CA SER A 146 -13.82 -18.49 -17.00
C SER A 146 -14.95 -19.33 -16.39
N ASP A 147 -15.03 -19.42 -15.05
CA ASP A 147 -16.08 -20.17 -14.34
C ASP A 147 -17.49 -19.62 -14.70
N ILE A 148 -17.63 -18.30 -14.86
CA ILE A 148 -18.88 -17.65 -15.32
C ILE A 148 -19.19 -18.03 -16.78
N GLY A 149 -18.18 -18.00 -17.66
CA GLY A 149 -18.32 -18.38 -19.06
C GLY A 149 -18.77 -19.83 -19.24
N ASP A 150 -18.15 -20.76 -18.52
CA ASP A 150 -18.49 -22.19 -18.59
C ASP A 150 -19.91 -22.44 -18.07
N THR A 151 -20.28 -21.84 -16.93
CA THR A 151 -21.64 -21.96 -16.37
C THR A 151 -22.71 -21.39 -17.32
N SER A 152 -22.39 -20.30 -18.04
CA SER A 152 -23.34 -19.71 -19.00
C SER A 152 -23.59 -20.58 -20.23
N ASN A 153 -22.58 -21.34 -20.67
CA ASN A 153 -22.73 -22.32 -21.76
C ASN A 153 -23.61 -23.50 -21.34
N ASP A 154 -23.39 -24.03 -20.14
CA ASP A 154 -24.10 -25.21 -19.63
C ASP A 154 -25.61 -24.95 -19.52
N ILE A 155 -26.01 -23.73 -19.16
CA ILE A 155 -27.42 -23.33 -19.01
C ILE A 155 -28.09 -23.09 -20.38
N ARG A 156 -27.35 -23.10 -21.49
CA ARG A 156 -27.85 -22.84 -22.85
C ARG A 156 -28.75 -21.60 -22.93
N ALA A 157 -28.39 -20.54 -22.20
CA ALA A 157 -29.16 -19.30 -22.25
C ALA A 157 -29.13 -18.78 -23.70
N ALA A 158 -30.27 -18.91 -24.38
CA ALA A 158 -30.40 -18.57 -25.78
C ALA A 158 -30.08 -17.08 -25.99
N ASN A 159 -29.41 -16.76 -27.11
CA ASN A 159 -29.00 -15.41 -27.51
C ASN A 159 -27.85 -14.75 -26.71
N LEU A 160 -27.11 -15.49 -25.88
CA LEU A 160 -25.89 -14.94 -25.28
C LEU A 160 -24.76 -14.79 -26.33
N PRO A 161 -23.96 -13.70 -26.27
CA PRO A 161 -22.68 -13.60 -26.97
C PRO A 161 -21.73 -14.75 -26.61
N ALA A 162 -20.69 -14.95 -27.43
CA ALA A 162 -19.71 -16.02 -27.25
C ALA A 162 -19.21 -16.12 -25.78
N PRO A 163 -19.10 -17.35 -25.23
CA PRO A 163 -18.68 -17.54 -23.85
C PRO A 163 -17.27 -16.98 -23.62
N HIS A 164 -17.15 -16.18 -22.56
CA HIS A 164 -15.89 -15.59 -22.10
C HIS A 164 -15.15 -14.71 -23.15
N PRO A 165 -15.76 -13.60 -23.60
CA PRO A 165 -15.22 -12.76 -24.67
C PRO A 165 -13.94 -11.99 -24.29
N THR A 166 -13.60 -11.93 -23.00
CA THR A 166 -12.43 -11.22 -22.45
C THR A 166 -11.19 -12.08 -22.27
N LYS A 167 -11.26 -13.39 -22.55
CA LYS A 167 -10.18 -14.37 -22.31
C LYS A 167 -8.79 -13.88 -22.72
N THR A 168 -8.67 -13.41 -23.95
CA THR A 168 -7.38 -13.01 -24.51
C THR A 168 -6.81 -11.79 -23.80
N LEU A 169 -7.66 -10.82 -23.43
CA LEU A 169 -7.23 -9.59 -22.76
C LEU A 169 -6.78 -9.88 -21.32
N GLU A 170 -7.49 -10.73 -20.59
CA GLU A 170 -7.11 -11.11 -19.23
C GLU A 170 -5.78 -11.87 -19.20
N ILE A 171 -5.55 -12.76 -20.18
CA ILE A 171 -4.25 -13.43 -20.34
C ILE A 171 -3.14 -12.40 -20.60
N ILE A 172 -3.39 -11.39 -21.44
CA ILE A 172 -2.43 -10.30 -21.68
C ILE A 172 -2.12 -9.55 -20.38
N VAL A 173 -3.12 -9.26 -19.54
CA VAL A 173 -2.91 -8.62 -18.23
C VAL A 173 -2.04 -9.48 -17.32
N ILE A 174 -2.28 -10.80 -17.24
CA ILE A 174 -1.46 -11.71 -16.42
C ILE A 174 0.00 -11.66 -16.87
N PHE A 175 0.27 -11.76 -18.17
CA PHE A 175 1.64 -11.68 -18.70
C PHE A 175 2.26 -10.30 -18.48
N ALA A 176 1.51 -9.22 -18.64
CA ALA A 176 1.97 -7.86 -18.36
C ALA A 176 2.34 -7.71 -16.88
N MET A 177 1.50 -8.18 -15.96
CA MET A 177 1.77 -8.16 -14.52
C MET A 177 3.00 -8.99 -14.15
N ALA A 178 3.21 -10.15 -14.78
CA ALA A 178 4.41 -10.96 -14.59
C ALA A 178 5.69 -10.19 -15.01
N LEU A 179 5.65 -9.51 -16.16
CA LEU A 179 6.75 -8.66 -16.63
C LEU A 179 7.03 -7.51 -15.65
N PHE A 180 5.98 -6.85 -15.16
CA PHE A 180 6.12 -5.78 -14.17
C PHE A 180 6.70 -6.28 -12.85
N CYS A 181 6.30 -7.47 -12.37
CA CYS A 181 6.90 -8.12 -11.19
C CYS A 181 8.40 -8.34 -11.34
N ILE A 182 8.85 -8.84 -12.50
CA ILE A 182 10.28 -9.03 -12.77
C ILE A 182 11.02 -7.68 -12.76
N GLY A 183 10.43 -6.65 -13.38
CA GLY A 183 10.98 -5.29 -13.35
C GLY A 183 11.11 -4.75 -11.93
N TRP A 184 10.09 -4.95 -11.09
CA TRP A 184 10.12 -4.54 -9.68
C TRP A 184 11.20 -5.25 -8.87
N LEU A 185 11.44 -6.55 -9.10
CA LEU A 185 12.54 -7.26 -8.45
C LEU A 185 13.90 -6.59 -8.75
N VAL A 186 14.15 -6.24 -10.02
CA VAL A 186 15.39 -5.59 -10.45
C VAL A 186 15.53 -4.19 -9.85
N ILE A 187 14.47 -3.37 -9.95
CA ILE A 187 14.47 -1.99 -9.44
C ILE A 187 14.66 -2.00 -7.92
N THR A 188 13.91 -2.82 -7.20
CA THR A 188 13.97 -2.92 -5.74
C THR A 188 15.34 -3.40 -5.27
N GLN A 189 15.98 -4.36 -5.94
CA GLN A 189 17.34 -4.77 -5.61
C GLN A 189 18.36 -3.64 -5.73
N ARG A 190 18.24 -2.80 -6.77
CA ARG A 190 19.13 -1.65 -6.97
C ARG A 190 18.86 -0.58 -5.91
N LEU A 191 17.59 -0.22 -5.70
CA LEU A 191 17.18 0.80 -4.74
C LEU A 191 17.48 0.39 -3.29
N TYR A 192 17.39 -0.91 -2.97
CA TYR A 192 17.78 -1.44 -1.66
C TYR A 192 19.23 -1.08 -1.32
N ARG A 193 20.15 -1.23 -2.29
CA ARG A 193 21.55 -0.85 -2.09
C ARG A 193 21.69 0.66 -1.90
N VAL A 194 21.07 1.47 -2.75
CA VAL A 194 21.19 2.93 -2.67
C VAL A 194 20.62 3.50 -1.37
N PHE A 195 19.39 3.13 -1.02
CA PHE A 195 18.74 3.59 0.20
C PHE A 195 19.41 3.01 1.46
N GLY A 196 19.88 1.77 1.39
CA GLY A 196 20.64 1.14 2.49
C GLY A 196 21.90 1.92 2.86
N TRP A 197 22.65 2.41 1.86
CA TRP A 197 23.82 3.27 2.06
C TRP A 197 23.47 4.65 2.65
N SER A 198 22.36 5.26 2.20
CA SER A 198 21.90 6.55 2.74
C SER A 198 21.48 6.45 4.21
N VAL A 199 20.72 5.40 4.55
CA VAL A 199 20.28 5.13 5.92
C VAL A 199 21.47 4.87 6.86
N PHE A 200 22.53 4.22 6.38
CA PHE A 200 23.75 4.00 7.16
C PHE A 200 24.45 5.32 7.51
N LYS A 201 24.57 6.26 6.56
CA LYS A 201 25.24 7.55 6.77
C LYS A 201 24.46 8.47 7.73
N ASN A 202 23.14 8.47 7.66
CA ASN A 202 22.31 9.44 8.40
C ASN A 202 22.05 9.07 9.86
N LEU A 203 22.09 7.78 10.22
CA LEU A 203 21.68 7.29 11.55
C LEU A 203 22.86 6.95 12.49
N GLY A 204 24.10 6.97 12.00
CA GLY A 204 25.28 6.64 12.81
C GLY A 204 25.32 5.17 13.26
N ALA A 205 26.22 4.86 14.21
CA ALA A 205 26.55 3.49 14.60
C ALA A 205 25.62 2.86 15.68
N ASP A 206 24.68 3.61 16.27
CA ASP A 206 23.78 3.05 17.29
C ASP A 206 22.74 2.11 16.68
N ILE A 207 23.01 0.81 16.82
CA ILE A 207 22.19 -0.28 16.29
C ILE A 207 20.81 -0.35 16.96
N SER A 208 20.72 0.07 18.23
CA SER A 208 19.49 -0.05 19.03
C SER A 208 18.44 0.95 18.56
N VAL A 209 18.87 2.19 18.31
CA VAL A 209 18.11 3.28 17.71
C VAL A 209 17.60 2.88 16.34
N ARG A 210 18.51 2.37 15.49
CA ARG A 210 18.18 1.97 14.12
C ARG A 210 17.11 0.86 14.11
N ARG A 211 17.19 -0.10 15.03
CA ARG A 211 16.17 -1.16 15.16
C ARG A 211 14.80 -0.59 15.53
N ARG A 212 14.72 0.33 16.49
CA ARG A 212 13.45 0.96 16.90
C ARG A 212 12.83 1.78 15.77
N LEU A 213 13.62 2.57 15.05
CA LEU A 213 13.15 3.34 13.89
C LEU A 213 12.69 2.43 12.75
N LYS A 214 13.39 1.32 12.47
CA LYS A 214 12.94 0.35 11.47
C LYS A 214 11.55 -0.22 11.82
N LEU A 215 11.34 -0.63 13.07
CA LEU A 215 10.04 -1.15 13.53
C LEU A 215 8.92 -0.11 13.39
N TYR A 216 9.21 1.16 13.65
CA TYR A 216 8.25 2.25 13.42
C TYR A 216 7.90 2.38 11.92
N HIS A 217 8.89 2.38 11.03
CA HIS A 217 8.63 2.51 9.59
C HIS A 217 7.93 1.29 9.01
N VAL A 218 8.23 0.08 9.49
CA VAL A 218 7.47 -1.14 9.14
C VAL A 218 6.02 -1.00 9.58
N TYR A 219 5.77 -0.56 10.82
CA TYR A 219 4.41 -0.36 11.32
C TYR A 219 3.63 0.67 10.49
N MET A 220 4.25 1.82 10.21
CA MET A 220 3.63 2.88 9.40
C MET A 220 3.32 2.42 7.98
N MET A 221 4.18 1.58 7.39
CA MET A 221 3.95 1.04 6.05
C MET A 221 2.85 -0.04 6.06
N LEU A 222 2.81 -0.90 7.08
CA LEU A 222 1.73 -1.88 7.24
C LEU A 222 0.38 -1.18 7.38
N LEU A 223 0.28 -0.12 8.19
CA LEU A 223 -0.95 0.68 8.29
C LEU A 223 -1.41 1.26 6.96
N LYS A 224 -0.49 1.67 6.06
CA LYS A 224 -0.86 2.14 4.72
C LYS A 224 -1.49 1.03 3.89
N LEU A 225 -0.93 -0.18 3.93
CA LEU A 225 -1.53 -1.34 3.25
C LEU A 225 -2.86 -1.74 3.91
N ASP A 226 -2.94 -1.74 5.24
CA ASP A 226 -4.17 -2.08 5.97
C ASP A 226 -5.32 -1.19 5.53
N VAL A 227 -5.11 0.13 5.36
CA VAL A 227 -6.14 1.02 4.81
C VAL A 227 -6.69 0.46 3.49
N PHE A 228 -5.83 0.14 2.53
CA PHE A 228 -6.27 -0.39 1.23
C PHE A 228 -6.99 -1.74 1.37
N PHE A 229 -6.44 -2.68 2.15
CA PHE A 229 -6.99 -4.03 2.27
C PHE A 229 -8.26 -4.11 3.11
N PHE A 230 -8.39 -3.33 4.18
CA PHE A 230 -9.65 -3.24 4.94
C PHE A 230 -10.75 -2.62 4.09
N PHE A 231 -10.49 -1.47 3.43
CA PHE A 231 -11.49 -0.87 2.55
C PHE A 231 -11.84 -1.74 1.36
N GLY A 232 -10.84 -2.39 0.74
CA GLY A 232 -11.09 -3.32 -0.36
C GLY A 232 -11.96 -4.49 0.07
N PHE A 233 -11.71 -5.05 1.25
CA PHE A 233 -12.51 -6.14 1.81
C PHE A 233 -13.92 -5.67 2.14
N ASP A 234 -14.08 -4.55 2.84
CA ASP A 234 -15.38 -4.02 3.23
C ASP A 234 -16.26 -3.74 1.99
N ILE A 235 -15.68 -3.15 0.94
CA ILE A 235 -16.40 -2.91 -0.33
C ILE A 235 -16.80 -4.23 -1.00
N GLN A 236 -15.87 -5.16 -1.17
CA GLN A 236 -16.15 -6.44 -1.83
C GLN A 236 -17.18 -7.28 -1.07
N TYR A 237 -17.08 -7.30 0.26
CA TYR A 237 -17.99 -8.03 1.14
C TYR A 237 -19.38 -7.38 1.13
N LEU A 238 -19.47 -6.05 1.26
CA LEU A 238 -20.75 -5.33 1.21
C LEU A 238 -21.47 -5.57 -0.13
N VAL A 239 -20.73 -5.55 -1.23
CA VAL A 239 -21.26 -5.85 -2.57
C VAL A 239 -21.83 -7.25 -2.64
N LEU A 240 -21.08 -8.26 -2.18
CA LEU A 240 -21.55 -9.64 -2.15
C LEU A 240 -22.81 -9.79 -1.29
N VAL A 241 -22.86 -9.11 -0.15
CA VAL A 241 -23.98 -9.12 0.77
C VAL A 241 -25.19 -8.36 0.22
N ILE A 242 -25.03 -7.23 -0.47
CA ILE A 242 -26.12 -6.49 -1.11
C ILE A 242 -26.71 -7.30 -2.26
N LEU A 243 -25.85 -7.83 -3.14
CA LEU A 243 -26.24 -8.60 -4.32
C LEU A 243 -26.79 -10.00 -3.98
N ALA A 244 -26.62 -10.47 -2.75
CA ALA A 244 -27.26 -11.68 -2.26
C ALA A 244 -28.80 -11.51 -2.21
N PRO A 245 -29.58 -12.28 -2.98
CA PRO A 245 -31.04 -12.13 -3.03
C PRO A 245 -31.73 -12.68 -1.79
N ALA A 246 -32.65 -11.89 -1.24
CA ALA A 246 -33.79 -12.16 -0.35
C ALA A 246 -33.61 -12.99 0.95
N GLN A 247 -32.53 -13.74 1.16
CA GLN A 247 -32.34 -14.58 2.36
C GLN A 247 -31.11 -14.24 3.21
N SER A 248 -30.30 -13.25 2.82
CA SER A 248 -29.31 -12.68 3.74
C SER A 248 -30.05 -11.79 4.72
N ASP A 249 -30.03 -12.13 6.01
CA ASP A 249 -30.64 -11.32 7.07
C ASP A 249 -30.28 -9.85 6.85
N ALA A 250 -31.31 -9.00 6.70
CA ALA A 250 -31.10 -7.56 6.50
C ALA A 250 -30.17 -6.97 7.58
N SER A 251 -30.22 -7.55 8.78
CA SER A 251 -29.31 -7.26 9.88
C SER A 251 -27.84 -7.37 9.50
N LEU A 252 -27.41 -8.38 8.73
CA LEU A 252 -26.00 -8.56 8.35
C LEU A 252 -25.52 -7.45 7.41
N LYS A 253 -26.37 -7.01 6.47
CA LYS A 253 -26.05 -5.93 5.52
C LYS A 253 -25.83 -4.62 6.27
N TYR A 254 -26.80 -4.25 7.11
CA TYR A 254 -26.76 -3.01 7.88
C TYR A 254 -25.68 -3.05 8.96
N THR A 255 -25.47 -4.19 9.64
CA THR A 255 -24.45 -4.32 10.68
C THR A 255 -23.04 -4.15 10.10
N HIS A 256 -22.72 -4.80 8.99
CA HIS A 256 -21.38 -4.65 8.40
C HIS A 256 -21.15 -3.23 7.86
N GLY A 257 -22.06 -2.72 7.03
CA GLY A 257 -21.88 -1.40 6.40
C GLY A 257 -21.94 -0.23 7.38
N LEU A 258 -22.83 -0.27 8.38
CA LEU A 258 -23.02 0.85 9.32
C LEU A 258 -22.13 0.77 10.56
N VAL A 259 -21.70 -0.43 10.96
CA VAL A 259 -20.93 -0.62 12.20
C VAL A 259 -19.50 -1.05 11.91
N ALA A 260 -19.29 -2.13 11.15
CA ALA A 260 -17.94 -2.68 10.95
C ALA A 260 -17.05 -1.72 10.15
N MET A 261 -17.52 -1.19 9.02
CA MET A 261 -16.73 -0.30 8.16
C MET A 261 -16.34 1.04 8.83
N PRO A 262 -17.22 1.74 9.59
CA PRO A 262 -16.77 2.92 10.35
C PRO A 262 -15.82 2.56 11.50
N LEU A 263 -16.05 1.41 12.15
CA LEU A 263 -15.19 0.95 13.24
C LEU A 263 -13.77 0.63 12.76
N THR A 264 -13.61 0.02 11.58
CA THR A 264 -12.28 -0.23 10.98
C THR A 264 -11.55 1.08 10.69
N LEU A 265 -12.23 2.09 10.14
CA LEU A 265 -11.66 3.42 9.92
C LEU A 265 -11.21 4.08 11.23
N VAL A 266 -12.06 4.07 12.26
CA VAL A 266 -11.73 4.63 13.58
C VAL A 266 -10.52 3.89 14.18
N LEU A 267 -10.48 2.56 14.07
CA LEU A 267 -9.37 1.75 14.55
C LEU A 267 -8.05 2.11 13.86
N LEU A 268 -8.05 2.28 12.54
CA LEU A 268 -6.84 2.64 11.77
C LEU A 268 -6.35 4.05 12.11
N VAL A 269 -7.25 5.01 12.29
CA VAL A 269 -6.89 6.37 12.75
C VAL A 269 -6.33 6.32 14.17
N LEU A 270 -6.97 5.56 15.07
CA LEU A 270 -6.50 5.37 16.43
C LEU A 270 -5.09 4.76 16.45
N ALA A 271 -4.85 3.75 15.61
CA ALA A 271 -3.56 3.09 15.47
C ALA A 271 -2.44 4.06 15.05
N PHE A 272 -2.72 4.92 14.06
CA PHE A 272 -1.80 5.95 13.61
C PHE A 272 -1.53 7.02 14.69
N VAL A 273 -2.55 7.46 15.42
CA VAL A 273 -2.38 8.44 16.51
C VAL A 273 -1.64 7.81 17.69
N ALA A 274 -1.92 6.55 18.02
CA ALA A 274 -1.30 5.82 19.12
C ALA A 274 0.22 5.75 18.97
N ILE A 275 0.70 5.35 17.79
CA ILE A 275 2.15 5.27 17.54
C ILE A 275 2.81 6.65 17.52
N ARG A 276 2.14 7.68 16.97
CA ARG A 276 2.71 9.04 16.89
C ARG A 276 2.81 9.72 18.25
N ARG A 277 1.81 9.52 19.12
CA ARG A 277 1.82 10.11 20.47
C ARG A 277 2.64 9.30 21.47
N GLU A 278 3.03 8.07 21.12
CA GLU A 278 3.63 7.09 22.03
C GLU A 278 2.75 6.85 23.27
N SER A 279 1.42 6.94 23.08
CA SER A 279 0.46 6.81 24.19
C SER A 279 0.22 5.34 24.49
N ARG A 280 0.52 4.93 25.72
CA ARG A 280 0.29 3.54 26.15
C ARG A 280 -1.18 3.17 26.11
N VAL A 281 -2.06 4.09 26.50
CA VAL A 281 -3.52 3.88 26.53
C VAL A 281 -4.06 3.66 25.12
N LEU A 282 -3.71 4.56 24.17
CA LEU A 282 -4.20 4.44 22.79
C LEU A 282 -3.64 3.21 22.09
N MET A 283 -2.38 2.83 22.38
CA MET A 283 -1.79 1.63 21.82
C MET A 283 -2.43 0.35 22.38
N THR A 284 -2.71 0.29 23.68
CA THR A 284 -3.48 -0.82 24.26
C THR A 284 -4.87 -0.94 23.64
N ALA A 285 -5.59 0.18 23.49
CA ALA A 285 -6.88 0.20 22.82
C ALA A 285 -6.79 -0.27 21.34
N THR A 286 -5.74 0.15 20.64
CA THR A 286 -5.45 -0.31 19.26
C THR A 286 -5.18 -1.81 19.22
N LEU A 287 -4.39 -2.35 20.14
CA LEU A 287 -4.09 -3.79 20.20
C LEU A 287 -5.35 -4.61 20.47
N LEU A 288 -6.20 -4.16 21.41
CA LEU A 288 -7.50 -4.80 21.67
C LEU A 288 -8.39 -4.75 20.42
N GLY A 289 -8.48 -3.60 19.76
CA GLY A 289 -9.27 -3.45 18.54
C GLY A 289 -8.74 -4.29 17.37
N LEU A 290 -7.41 -4.37 17.17
CA LEU A 290 -6.79 -5.25 16.17
C LEU A 290 -7.05 -6.73 16.49
N SER A 291 -7.02 -7.13 17.76
CA SER A 291 -7.38 -8.50 18.15
C SER A 291 -8.84 -8.84 17.85
N GLY A 292 -9.76 -7.88 18.08
CA GLY A 292 -11.15 -7.99 17.67
C GLY A 292 -11.31 -8.04 16.15
N ALA A 293 -10.55 -7.24 15.40
CA ALA A 293 -10.56 -7.24 13.93
C ALA A 293 -10.07 -8.58 13.36
N ILE A 294 -9.02 -9.18 13.95
CA ILE A 294 -8.56 -10.54 13.58
C ILE A 294 -9.68 -11.56 13.82
N GLY A 295 -10.33 -11.51 14.99
CA GLY A 295 -11.46 -12.39 15.30
C GLY A 295 -12.63 -12.22 14.33
N TYR A 296 -12.95 -10.97 13.97
CA TYR A 296 -13.99 -10.64 13.00
C TYR A 296 -13.68 -11.17 11.60
N LEU A 297 -12.47 -10.90 11.08
CA LEU A 297 -12.02 -11.40 9.79
C LEU A 297 -11.97 -12.93 9.75
N MET A 298 -11.60 -13.59 10.85
CA MET A 298 -11.67 -15.06 10.94
C MET A 298 -13.11 -15.57 10.87
N ALA A 299 -14.04 -14.94 11.58
CA ALA A 299 -15.46 -15.31 11.52
C ALA A 299 -16.03 -15.10 10.11
N LYS A 300 -15.68 -14.00 9.44
CA LYS A 300 -16.11 -13.73 8.07
C LYS A 300 -15.51 -14.67 7.04
N LEU A 301 -14.26 -15.08 7.22
CA LEU A 301 -13.64 -16.11 6.39
C LEU A 301 -14.37 -17.44 6.50
N VAL A 302 -14.82 -17.80 7.72
CA VAL A 302 -15.64 -18.99 7.96
C VAL A 302 -17.04 -18.83 7.37
N ASP A 303 -17.70 -17.68 7.53
CA ASP A 303 -19.01 -17.39 6.93
C ASP A 303 -18.94 -17.57 5.40
N VAL A 304 -17.94 -16.98 4.75
CA VAL A 304 -17.71 -17.10 3.30
C VAL A 304 -17.42 -18.56 2.91
N ALA A 305 -16.76 -19.33 3.78
CA ALA A 305 -16.52 -20.75 3.54
C ALA A 305 -17.78 -21.62 3.70
N GLN A 306 -18.62 -21.34 4.69
CA GLN A 306 -19.83 -22.10 5.04
C GLN A 306 -21.05 -21.74 4.17
N LEU A 307 -21.17 -20.49 3.70
CA LEU A 307 -22.14 -20.10 2.68
C LEU A 307 -21.96 -20.89 1.35
N GLY A 308 -20.83 -21.59 1.20
CA GLY A 308 -20.50 -22.44 0.07
C GLY A 308 -21.36 -23.70 -0.12
N SER A 309 -22.30 -24.01 0.77
CA SER A 309 -23.27 -25.10 0.57
C SER A 309 -24.37 -24.77 -0.46
N THR A 310 -24.45 -23.51 -0.91
CA THR A 310 -25.43 -23.04 -1.88
C THR A 310 -24.74 -22.73 -3.21
N SER A 311 -25.20 -23.30 -4.34
CA SER A 311 -24.58 -23.15 -5.67
C SER A 311 -24.50 -21.70 -6.19
N LYS A 312 -25.14 -20.75 -5.49
CA LYS A 312 -25.35 -19.36 -5.89
C LYS A 312 -24.08 -18.49 -5.83
N TYR A 313 -23.05 -18.86 -5.05
CA TYR A 313 -21.89 -18.00 -4.75
C TYR A 313 -20.51 -18.63 -5.00
N SER A 314 -20.44 -19.76 -5.70
CA SER A 314 -19.19 -20.53 -5.86
C SER A 314 -18.08 -19.77 -6.60
N GLY A 315 -18.44 -18.91 -7.57
CA GLY A 315 -17.49 -18.17 -8.41
C GLY A 315 -16.76 -17.03 -7.67
N SER A 316 -17.51 -16.16 -6.98
CA SER A 316 -16.93 -14.99 -6.28
C SER A 316 -16.24 -15.34 -4.95
N ARG A 317 -16.49 -16.54 -4.43
CA ARG A 317 -15.88 -17.02 -3.19
C ARG A 317 -14.35 -17.10 -3.28
N LYS A 318 -13.82 -17.63 -4.39
CA LYS A 318 -12.36 -17.88 -4.52
C LYS A 318 -11.55 -16.57 -4.42
N SER A 319 -12.01 -15.51 -5.08
CA SER A 319 -11.38 -14.19 -5.06
C SER A 319 -11.60 -13.47 -3.73
N LEU A 320 -12.81 -13.52 -3.15
CA LEU A 320 -13.08 -12.91 -1.85
C LEU A 320 -12.26 -13.57 -0.72
N THR A 321 -12.24 -14.91 -0.66
CA THR A 321 -11.45 -15.66 0.34
C THR A 321 -9.95 -15.36 0.20
N PHE A 322 -9.43 -15.27 -1.03
CA PHE A 322 -8.04 -14.87 -1.23
C PHE A 322 -7.77 -13.46 -0.69
N PHE A 323 -8.61 -12.50 -1.05
CA PHE A 323 -8.45 -11.11 -0.62
C PHE A 323 -8.53 -10.98 0.91
N GLU A 324 -9.53 -11.62 1.52
CA GLU A 324 -9.70 -11.67 2.97
C GLU A 324 -8.53 -12.37 3.69
N SER A 325 -7.99 -13.45 3.13
CA SER A 325 -6.82 -14.14 3.70
C SER A 325 -5.58 -13.23 3.72
N LEU A 326 -5.41 -12.39 2.70
CA LEU A 326 -4.33 -11.42 2.63
C LEU A 326 -4.53 -10.27 3.62
N THR A 327 -5.76 -9.76 3.74
CA THR A 327 -6.14 -8.76 4.77
C THR A 327 -5.89 -9.28 6.17
N LEU A 328 -6.26 -10.54 6.45
CA LEU A 328 -6.01 -11.20 7.72
C LEU A 328 -4.51 -11.34 8.01
N ALA A 329 -3.72 -11.80 7.03
CA ALA A 329 -2.27 -11.95 7.18
C ALA A 329 -1.58 -10.60 7.47
N LEU A 330 -2.00 -9.53 6.79
CA LEU A 330 -1.51 -8.17 7.03
C LEU A 330 -1.91 -7.67 8.42
N CYS A 331 -3.16 -7.86 8.82
CA CYS A 331 -3.64 -7.49 10.15
C CYS A 331 -2.86 -8.18 11.29
N VAL A 332 -2.58 -9.49 11.13
CA VAL A 332 -1.74 -10.25 12.08
C VAL A 332 -0.31 -9.69 12.11
N ALA A 333 0.28 -9.39 10.95
CA ALA A 333 1.59 -8.77 10.89
C ALA A 333 1.60 -7.40 11.58
N THR A 334 0.58 -6.57 11.36
CA THR A 334 0.40 -5.26 12.03
C THR A 334 0.29 -5.42 13.53
N PHE A 335 -0.48 -6.41 14.02
CA PHE A 335 -0.60 -6.70 15.45
C PHE A 335 0.75 -7.09 16.08
N VAL A 336 1.51 -7.98 15.45
CA VAL A 336 2.83 -8.40 15.96
C VAL A 336 3.79 -7.22 16.01
N ILE A 337 3.86 -6.42 14.94
CA ILE A 337 4.73 -5.24 14.89
C ILE A 337 4.27 -4.15 15.87
N ALA A 338 2.96 -4.00 16.10
CA ALA A 338 2.41 -3.10 17.12
C ALA A 338 2.86 -3.50 18.53
N CYS A 339 2.80 -4.79 18.87
CA CYS A 339 3.30 -5.33 20.14
C CYS A 339 4.81 -5.05 20.33
N LEU A 340 5.61 -5.22 19.29
CA LEU A 340 7.05 -4.92 19.34
C LEU A 340 7.32 -3.42 19.53
N ASN A 341 6.54 -2.56 18.87
CA ASN A 341 6.64 -1.11 19.07
C ASN A 341 6.22 -0.71 20.49
N PHE A 342 5.13 -1.27 21.01
CA PHE A 342 4.63 -1.00 22.37
C PHE A 342 5.68 -1.31 23.45
N ARG A 343 6.42 -2.43 23.32
CA ARG A 343 7.54 -2.79 24.23
C ARG A 343 8.73 -1.82 24.15
N ASN A 344 8.80 -1.01 23.10
CA ASN A 344 9.85 -0.04 22.87
C ASN A 344 9.45 1.39 23.28
N PHE A 345 8.23 1.58 23.80
CA PHE A 345 7.77 2.89 24.26
C PHE A 345 8.54 3.40 25.47
N GLY A 346 8.88 4.68 25.47
CA GLY A 346 9.67 5.38 26.49
C GLY A 346 11.19 5.28 26.30
N LYS A 347 11.67 4.64 25.23
CA LYS A 347 13.11 4.43 24.96
C LYS A 347 13.69 5.43 23.93
N GLY A 348 13.19 6.65 23.93
CA GLY A 348 13.68 7.75 23.07
C GLY A 348 13.22 7.73 21.61
N LEU A 349 12.26 6.86 21.23
CA LEU A 349 11.73 6.79 19.86
C LEU A 349 11.06 8.11 19.43
N LYS A 350 10.22 8.68 20.31
CA LYS A 350 9.54 9.96 20.05
C LYS A 350 10.49 11.14 19.92
N GLU A 351 11.55 11.19 20.73
CA GLU A 351 12.52 12.28 20.63
C GLU A 351 13.28 12.24 19.31
N GLN A 352 13.62 11.06 18.81
CA GLN A 352 14.25 10.91 17.50
C GLN A 352 13.30 11.21 16.34
N LEU A 353 12.04 10.79 16.44
CA LEU A 353 11.02 11.15 15.46
C LEU A 353 10.81 12.68 15.41
N ASN A 354 10.80 13.33 16.59
CA ASN A 354 10.72 14.78 16.69
C ASN A 354 11.98 15.48 16.16
N LYS A 355 13.18 14.94 16.40
CA LYS A 355 14.44 15.45 15.83
C LYS A 355 14.53 15.28 14.32
N ALA A 356 13.98 14.19 13.77
CA ALA A 356 13.89 14.01 12.32
C ALA A 356 12.93 15.05 11.72
N ARG A 357 11.74 15.21 12.31
CA ARG A 357 10.74 16.20 11.88
C ARG A 357 11.21 17.65 12.04
N GLY A 358 11.92 17.95 13.13
CA GLY A 358 12.48 19.28 13.38
C GLY A 358 13.51 19.68 12.32
N ARG A 359 14.36 18.74 11.89
CA ARG A 359 15.29 18.95 10.76
C ARG A 359 14.55 19.22 9.45
N ASP A 360 13.46 18.50 9.18
CA ASP A 360 12.67 18.72 7.97
C ASP A 360 12.00 20.10 7.96
N LEU A 361 11.51 20.56 9.13
CA LEU A 361 10.91 21.88 9.32
C LEU A 361 11.94 23.02 9.32
N GLU A 362 13.13 22.82 9.89
CA GLU A 362 14.23 23.80 9.83
C GLU A 362 14.72 24.00 8.39
N LEU A 363 14.85 22.92 7.62
CA LEU A 363 15.20 23.01 6.20
C LEU A 363 14.12 23.73 5.38
N ASP A 364 12.84 23.49 5.67
CA ASP A 364 11.72 24.19 5.01
C ASP A 364 11.64 25.68 5.42
N ASN A 365 11.87 26.01 6.69
CA ASN A 365 11.91 27.41 7.16
C ASN A 365 13.09 28.21 6.61
N ILE A 366 14.22 27.57 6.31
CA ILE A 366 15.37 28.20 5.63
C ILE A 366 15.05 28.40 4.14
N ALA A 367 14.30 27.48 3.51
CA ALA A 367 13.91 27.57 2.11
C ALA A 367 12.83 28.63 1.83
N ASP A 368 11.95 28.90 2.79
CA ASP A 368 10.82 29.83 2.65
C ASP A 368 11.12 31.29 3.05
N ARG A 369 12.36 31.64 3.46
CA ARG A 369 12.75 33.05 3.64
C ARG A 369 12.97 33.72 2.27
N PRO A 370 12.10 34.65 1.82
CA PRO A 370 12.39 35.44 0.64
C PRO A 370 13.49 36.43 1.02
N GLY A 371 14.72 36.15 0.57
CA GLY A 371 15.87 37.01 0.83
C GLY A 371 16.54 36.79 2.17
N ALA A 372 17.00 35.57 2.46
CA ALA A 372 18.03 35.36 3.50
C ALA A 372 19.33 36.08 3.07
N GLN A 373 19.36 37.38 3.37
CA GLN A 373 20.49 38.27 3.29
C GLN A 373 21.64 37.63 4.06
N LYS A 374 22.82 37.59 3.44
CA LYS A 374 24.09 37.27 4.07
C LYS A 374 24.25 38.18 5.30
N GLU A 375 23.96 37.67 6.49
CA GLU A 375 24.45 38.31 7.70
C GLU A 375 25.97 38.15 7.71
N ALA A 376 26.66 39.25 7.39
CA ALA A 376 28.10 39.35 7.56
C ALA A 376 28.44 39.17 9.06
N PRO A 377 29.53 38.47 9.40
CA PRO A 377 29.90 38.29 10.79
C PRO A 377 30.32 39.63 11.40
N ARG A 378 29.44 40.21 12.21
CA ARG A 378 29.74 41.33 13.09
C ARG A 378 30.62 40.80 14.24
N TRP A 379 31.93 40.81 14.03
CA TRP A 379 32.87 40.72 15.14
C TRP A 379 32.87 42.07 15.86
N SER A 380 32.48 42.06 17.12
CA SER A 380 32.74 43.12 18.09
C SER A 380 34.19 43.01 18.57
N LEU A 381 34.93 44.11 18.53
CA LEU A 381 35.61 44.75 19.68
C LEU A 381 36.73 45.67 19.19
N GLU A 382 36.69 46.89 19.75
CA GLU A 382 37.75 47.91 19.91
C GLU A 382 38.30 48.65 18.67
#